data_AF-H0EK23-F1
#
_entry.id   AF-H0EK23-F1
#
_cell.length_a   1.000
_cell.length_b   1.000
_cell.length_c   1.000
_cell.angle_alpha   90.00
_cell.angle_beta   90.00
_cell.angle_gamma   90.00
#
_symmetry.space_group_name_H-M   'P 1'
#
loop_
_entity.id
_entity.type
_entity.pdbx_description
1 polymer ?
#
loop_
_entity_poly.entity_id
_entity_poly.type
_entity_poly.pdbx_seq_one_letter_code
_entity_poly.pdbx_strand_id
1 'polypeptide(L)'
;MVSLDDFTATNGATTLIPGSHLWDDHQEPNRDAMISAIMPAGSVVYFLNTLWHSGGENTSNGRRRSLTVQYCQPWIRPYENFTVATGWEDLDQIPKRLLALMGFSTHEFMGYVDGRSPRAGVEMRKKRLIEWGIKQEEEKKVNAIEKVGYTVEWIKSPEDVEKADVISAIA
;
A
#
# COMPACT_ATOMS: atom_id res chain seq x y z
N MET A 1 -20.00 0.46 -1.84
CA MET A 1 -19.89 1.31 -3.05
C MET A 1 -20.26 2.74 -2.70
N VAL A 2 -19.50 3.70 -3.23
CA VAL A 2 -19.74 5.15 -3.12
C VAL A 2 -20.31 5.65 -4.45
N SER A 3 -21.40 6.39 -4.38
CA SER A 3 -21.97 7.09 -5.54
C SER A 3 -21.18 8.38 -5.79
N LEU A 4 -20.64 8.55 -7.00
CA LEU A 4 -19.95 9.80 -7.39
C LEU A 4 -20.88 10.74 -8.16
N ASP A 5 -21.89 10.16 -8.82
CA ASP A 5 -23.04 10.83 -9.40
C ASP A 5 -24.31 10.31 -8.72
N ASP A 6 -25.45 10.99 -8.90
CA ASP A 6 -26.74 10.48 -8.42
C ASP A 6 -27.00 9.07 -8.98
N PHE A 7 -27.45 8.17 -8.15
CA PHE A 7 -27.97 6.87 -8.57
C PHE A 7 -29.48 6.99 -8.70
N THR A 8 -29.98 6.77 -9.91
CA THR A 8 -31.41 6.90 -10.25
C THR A 8 -31.94 5.60 -10.82
N ALA A 9 -33.27 5.52 -10.99
CA ALA A 9 -33.92 4.35 -11.56
C ALA A 9 -33.49 4.05 -13.01
N THR A 10 -32.94 5.03 -13.73
CA THR A 10 -32.65 4.90 -15.18
C THR A 10 -31.17 4.94 -15.52
N ASN A 11 -30.30 5.41 -14.63
CA ASN A 11 -28.86 5.52 -14.93
C ASN A 11 -28.04 4.33 -14.44
N GLY A 12 -28.71 3.21 -14.19
CA GLY A 12 -28.11 1.96 -13.79
C GLY A 12 -27.57 1.96 -12.36
N ALA A 13 -28.29 2.54 -11.40
CA ALA A 13 -27.97 2.37 -9.99
C ALA A 13 -27.66 0.89 -9.65
N THR A 14 -26.73 0.65 -8.71
CA THR A 14 -26.44 -0.72 -8.25
C THR A 14 -27.74 -1.40 -7.82
N THR A 15 -27.96 -2.62 -8.29
CA THR A 15 -29.13 -3.43 -7.92
C THR A 15 -28.72 -4.52 -6.93
N LEU A 16 -29.62 -4.88 -6.03
CA LEU A 16 -29.36 -5.88 -4.99
C LEU A 16 -30.66 -6.62 -4.60
N ILE A 17 -30.52 -7.84 -4.09
CA ILE A 17 -31.63 -8.60 -3.51
C ILE A 17 -31.50 -8.56 -1.98
N PRO A 18 -32.31 -7.78 -1.25
CA PRO A 18 -32.22 -7.70 0.20
C PRO A 18 -32.39 -9.07 0.85
N GLY A 19 -31.57 -9.36 1.86
CA GLY A 19 -31.64 -10.64 2.59
C GLY A 19 -30.96 -11.82 1.89
N SER A 20 -30.56 -11.70 0.61
CA SER A 20 -30.03 -12.85 -0.14
C SER A 20 -28.68 -13.38 0.35
N HIS A 21 -27.99 -12.63 1.21
CA HIS A 21 -26.77 -13.05 1.90
C HIS A 21 -27.01 -14.15 2.94
N LEU A 22 -28.29 -14.46 3.23
CA LEU A 22 -28.73 -15.53 4.13
C LEU A 22 -29.28 -16.75 3.37
N TRP A 23 -29.29 -16.71 2.03
CA TRP A 23 -29.78 -17.82 1.24
C TRP A 23 -28.83 -19.02 1.33
N ASP A 24 -29.39 -20.21 1.12
CA ASP A 24 -28.63 -21.42 0.89
C ASP A 24 -28.10 -21.47 -0.56
N ASP A 25 -27.28 -22.48 -0.85
CA ASP A 25 -26.63 -22.66 -2.15
C ASP A 25 -27.59 -23.13 -3.26
N HIS A 26 -28.88 -23.34 -2.97
CA HIS A 26 -29.87 -23.84 -3.94
C HIS A 26 -30.74 -22.73 -4.55
N GLN A 27 -30.70 -21.52 -4.00
CA GLN A 27 -31.47 -20.40 -4.49
C GLN A 27 -30.72 -19.62 -5.56
N GLU A 28 -31.31 -19.52 -6.75
CA GLU A 28 -30.78 -18.72 -7.84
C GLU A 28 -31.39 -17.29 -7.85
N PRO A 29 -30.58 -16.25 -8.11
CA PRO A 29 -31.07 -14.88 -8.15
C PRO A 29 -31.94 -14.62 -9.38
N ASN A 30 -33.12 -14.02 -9.18
CA ASN A 30 -33.93 -13.46 -10.26
C ASN A 30 -33.74 -11.93 -10.33
N ARG A 31 -33.61 -11.38 -11.55
CA ARG A 31 -33.61 -9.94 -11.83
C ARG A 31 -34.85 -9.23 -11.28
N ASP A 32 -36.03 -9.86 -11.32
CA ASP A 32 -37.28 -9.25 -10.83
C ASP A 32 -37.29 -9.02 -9.31
N ALA A 33 -36.49 -9.78 -8.57
CA ALA A 33 -36.32 -9.63 -7.13
C ALA A 33 -35.28 -8.55 -6.76
N MET A 34 -34.54 -8.02 -7.74
CA MET A 34 -33.54 -6.99 -7.50
C MET A 34 -34.18 -5.61 -7.37
N ILE A 35 -33.74 -4.85 -6.36
CA ILE A 35 -34.10 -3.44 -6.19
C ILE A 35 -32.89 -2.54 -6.47
N SER A 36 -33.15 -1.33 -6.98
CA SER A 36 -32.11 -0.33 -7.23
C SER A 36 -31.78 0.47 -5.97
N ALA A 37 -30.49 0.60 -5.64
CA ALA A 37 -30.00 1.48 -4.59
C ALA A 37 -29.99 2.95 -5.08
N ILE A 38 -31.16 3.57 -5.14
CA ILE A 38 -31.35 4.98 -5.54
C ILE A 38 -30.88 5.88 -4.39
N MET A 39 -29.96 6.79 -4.69
CA MET A 39 -29.34 7.67 -3.69
C MET A 39 -28.64 8.85 -4.36
N PRO A 40 -28.54 10.03 -3.69
CA PRO A 40 -27.83 11.18 -4.23
C PRO A 40 -26.31 10.96 -4.24
N ALA A 41 -25.59 11.71 -5.08
CA ALA A 41 -24.13 11.71 -5.15
C ALA A 41 -23.50 11.93 -3.76
N GLY A 42 -22.42 11.19 -3.48
CA GLY A 42 -21.75 11.17 -2.18
C GLY A 42 -22.31 10.14 -1.19
N SER A 43 -23.46 9.53 -1.51
CA SER A 43 -24.03 8.45 -0.68
C SER A 43 -23.22 7.16 -0.79
N VAL A 44 -23.34 6.31 0.24
CA VAL A 44 -22.67 5.00 0.32
C VAL A 44 -23.71 3.91 0.53
N VAL A 45 -23.65 2.88 -0.30
CA VAL A 45 -24.31 1.60 -0.04
C VAL A 45 -23.25 0.58 0.38
N TYR A 46 -23.47 -0.14 1.47
CA TYR A 46 -22.58 -1.20 1.94
C TYR A 46 -23.38 -2.50 2.11
N PHE A 47 -22.76 -3.62 1.77
CA PHE A 47 -23.35 -4.94 1.87
C PHE A 47 -22.25 -6.00 1.98
N LEU A 48 -22.61 -7.18 2.47
CA LEU A 48 -21.71 -8.34 2.54
C LEU A 48 -21.48 -8.92 1.14
N ASN A 49 -20.31 -9.51 0.93
CA ASN A 49 -19.94 -10.08 -0.38
C ASN A 49 -20.81 -11.29 -0.80
N THR A 50 -21.57 -11.86 0.14
CA THR A 50 -22.56 -12.93 -0.12
C THR A 50 -23.92 -12.39 -0.57
N LEU A 51 -24.14 -11.08 -0.56
CA LEU A 51 -25.37 -10.47 -1.09
C LEU A 51 -25.33 -10.50 -2.62
N TRP A 52 -26.39 -11.00 -3.25
CA TRP A 52 -26.58 -10.93 -4.69
C TRP A 52 -26.80 -9.48 -5.09
N HIS A 53 -25.94 -9.00 -5.99
CA HIS A 53 -25.96 -7.63 -6.47
C HIS A 53 -25.44 -7.56 -7.91
N SER A 54 -25.73 -6.47 -8.60
CA SER A 54 -25.32 -6.23 -9.98
C SER A 54 -25.27 -4.74 -10.29
N GLY A 55 -24.65 -4.36 -11.41
CA GLY A 55 -24.91 -3.05 -11.99
C GLY A 55 -26.30 -3.04 -12.61
N GLY A 56 -27.08 -1.99 -12.36
CA GLY A 56 -28.35 -1.78 -13.06
C GLY A 56 -28.13 -1.40 -14.53
N GLU A 57 -29.14 -1.63 -15.35
CA GLU A 57 -29.17 -1.16 -16.73
C GLU A 57 -29.18 0.37 -16.78
N ASN A 58 -28.31 0.94 -17.60
CA ASN A 58 -28.26 2.39 -17.82
C ASN A 58 -28.97 2.71 -19.14
N THR A 59 -30.21 3.17 -19.04
CA THR A 59 -31.06 3.63 -20.15
C THR A 59 -31.07 5.15 -20.30
N SER A 60 -30.25 5.85 -19.52
CA SER A 60 -30.08 7.30 -19.62
C SER A 60 -29.10 7.67 -20.76
N ASN A 61 -29.04 8.98 -21.08
CA ASN A 61 -28.13 9.50 -22.11
C ASN A 61 -26.70 9.78 -21.60
N GLY A 62 -26.36 9.34 -20.38
CA GLY A 62 -25.13 9.73 -19.69
C GLY A 62 -24.39 8.58 -19.03
N ARG A 63 -23.13 8.83 -18.67
CA ARG A 63 -22.34 7.92 -17.83
C ARG A 63 -22.70 8.13 -16.37
N ARG A 64 -22.66 7.06 -15.57
CA ARG A 64 -22.84 7.10 -14.12
C ARG A 64 -21.62 6.50 -13.44
N ARG A 65 -20.96 7.29 -12.59
CA ARG A 65 -19.70 6.94 -11.93
C ARG A 65 -19.93 6.48 -10.50
N SER A 66 -19.11 5.53 -10.07
CA SER A 66 -19.15 4.96 -8.74
C SER A 66 -17.77 4.46 -8.34
N LEU A 67 -17.47 4.51 -7.05
CA LEU A 67 -16.26 3.92 -6.49
C LEU A 67 -16.62 2.65 -5.70
N THR A 68 -15.95 1.55 -5.98
CA THR A 68 -16.08 0.32 -5.20
C THR A 68 -14.92 0.23 -4.22
N VAL A 69 -15.25 0.26 -2.92
CA VAL A 69 -14.30 0.01 -1.84
C VAL A 69 -14.62 -1.37 -1.27
N GLN A 70 -13.64 -2.27 -1.32
CA GLN A 70 -13.78 -3.64 -0.86
C GLN A 70 -12.91 -3.87 0.37
N TYR A 71 -13.42 -4.64 1.31
CA TYR A 71 -12.69 -5.11 2.49
C TYR A 71 -12.68 -6.64 2.46
N CYS A 72 -11.56 -7.23 2.84
CA CYS A 72 -11.43 -8.66 3.03
C CYS A 72 -10.85 -8.96 4.40
N GLN A 73 -10.95 -10.21 4.83
CA GLN A 73 -10.27 -10.64 6.05
C GLN A 73 -8.76 -10.46 5.89
N PRO A 74 -8.01 -10.18 6.98
CA PRO A 74 -6.58 -9.86 6.89
C PRO A 74 -5.68 -10.96 6.33
N TRP A 75 -6.16 -12.21 6.33
CA TRP A 75 -5.47 -13.37 5.75
C TRP A 75 -5.80 -13.62 4.28
N ILE A 76 -6.74 -12.88 3.72
CA ILE A 76 -7.10 -12.96 2.30
C ILE A 76 -6.29 -11.94 1.53
N ARG A 77 -5.79 -12.34 0.36
CA ARG A 77 -5.09 -11.45 -0.56
C ARG A 77 -6.03 -10.31 -1.01
N PRO A 78 -5.65 -9.03 -0.81
CA PRO A 78 -6.41 -7.91 -1.36
C PRO A 78 -6.37 -7.87 -2.89
N TYR A 79 -7.36 -7.20 -3.49
CA TYR A 79 -7.40 -7.01 -4.94
C TYR A 79 -6.22 -6.15 -5.44
N GLU A 80 -5.90 -5.07 -4.73
CA GLU A 80 -4.76 -4.19 -4.97
C GLU A 80 -3.66 -4.47 -3.93
N ASN A 81 -2.40 -4.60 -4.36
CA ASN A 81 -1.30 -4.82 -3.42
C ASN A 81 -0.74 -3.50 -2.90
N PHE A 82 -1.43 -2.92 -1.91
CA PHE A 82 -1.07 -1.62 -1.34
C PHE A 82 0.34 -1.56 -0.74
N THR A 83 0.89 -2.68 -0.25
CA THR A 83 2.24 -2.68 0.35
C THR A 83 3.36 -2.51 -0.68
N VAL A 84 3.07 -2.81 -1.96
CA VAL A 84 3.97 -2.58 -3.09
C VAL A 84 3.60 -1.29 -3.83
N ALA A 85 2.31 -1.01 -3.97
CA ALA A 85 1.82 0.14 -4.74
C ALA A 85 2.07 1.49 -4.05
N THR A 86 2.25 1.52 -2.72
CA THR A 86 2.43 2.75 -1.96
C THR A 86 3.92 3.08 -1.78
N GLY A 87 4.32 4.28 -2.20
CA GLY A 87 5.65 4.83 -1.94
C GLY A 87 5.96 4.85 -0.44
N TRP A 88 7.18 4.45 -0.08
CA TRP A 88 7.58 4.37 1.33
C TRP A 88 7.73 5.75 1.96
N GLU A 89 8.00 6.77 1.15
CA GLU A 89 8.09 8.19 1.47
C GLU A 89 6.75 8.79 1.93
N ASP A 90 5.63 8.26 1.46
CA ASP A 90 4.29 8.79 1.75
C ASP A 90 3.65 8.18 2.99
N LEU A 91 4.21 7.08 3.51
CA LEU A 91 3.57 6.31 4.58
C LEU A 91 3.30 7.14 5.85
N ASP A 92 4.12 8.14 6.15
CA ASP A 92 3.93 8.99 7.34
C ASP A 92 2.79 10.00 7.18
N GLN A 93 2.35 10.27 5.95
CA GLN A 93 1.21 11.13 5.65
C GLN A 93 -0.13 10.38 5.75
N ILE A 94 -0.10 9.05 5.74
CA ILE A 94 -1.30 8.21 5.76
C ILE A 94 -1.74 7.97 7.21
N PRO A 95 -3.03 8.18 7.54
CA PRO A 95 -3.54 7.87 8.88
C PRO A 95 -3.26 6.43 9.30
N LYS A 96 -2.81 6.23 10.55
CA LYS A 96 -2.41 4.91 11.10
C LYS A 96 -3.45 3.82 10.86
N ARG A 97 -4.74 4.15 10.99
CA ARG A 97 -5.84 3.20 10.75
C ARG A 97 -5.92 2.77 9.29
N LEU A 98 -5.70 3.68 8.35
CA LEU A 98 -5.73 3.37 6.92
C LEU A 98 -4.49 2.55 6.52
N LEU A 99 -3.31 2.88 7.06
CA LEU A 99 -2.11 2.05 6.88
C LEU A 99 -2.33 0.60 7.32
N ALA A 100 -2.98 0.39 8.47
CA ALA A 100 -3.30 -0.96 8.94
C ALA A 100 -4.22 -1.70 7.94
N LEU A 101 -5.26 -1.03 7.43
CA LEU A 101 -6.16 -1.59 6.41
C LEU A 101 -5.45 -1.87 5.07
N MET A 102 -4.43 -1.09 4.73
CA MET A 102 -3.58 -1.30 3.55
C MET A 102 -2.59 -2.46 3.72
N GLY A 103 -2.57 -3.14 4.88
CA GLY A 103 -1.68 -4.26 5.14
C GLY A 103 -0.34 -3.88 5.75
N PHE A 104 -0.15 -2.67 6.27
CA PHE A 104 1.07 -2.27 6.99
C PHE A 104 1.08 -2.66 8.49
N SER A 105 0.14 -3.51 8.90
CA SER A 105 0.05 -4.10 10.24
C SER A 105 0.08 -5.63 10.18
N THR A 106 0.39 -6.26 11.31
CA THR A 106 0.16 -7.69 11.49
C THR A 106 -1.29 -7.96 11.88
N HIS A 107 -1.75 -9.17 11.64
CA HIS A 107 -3.01 -9.68 12.18
C HIS A 107 -2.76 -11.08 12.75
N GLU A 108 -2.89 -11.21 14.08
CA GLU A 108 -2.53 -12.43 14.81
C GLU A 108 -1.14 -12.96 14.41
N PHE A 109 -1.06 -14.15 13.81
CA PHE A 109 0.17 -14.80 13.39
C PHE A 109 0.53 -14.56 11.91
N MET A 110 -0.08 -13.56 11.27
CA MET A 110 0.07 -13.31 9.83
C MET A 110 0.55 -11.89 9.50
N GLY A 111 1.18 -11.75 8.33
CA GLY A 111 1.62 -10.47 7.77
C GLY A 111 2.95 -9.96 8.31
N TYR A 112 3.81 -10.82 8.86
CA TYR A 112 5.12 -10.40 9.35
C TYR A 112 6.12 -10.11 8.23
N VAL A 113 7.02 -9.16 8.50
CA VAL A 113 8.24 -8.91 7.75
C VAL A 113 9.41 -8.96 8.72
N ASP A 114 10.31 -9.94 8.56
CA ASP A 114 11.45 -10.18 9.47
C ASP A 114 11.03 -10.25 10.96
N GLY A 115 9.88 -10.88 11.24
CA GLY A 115 9.32 -11.00 12.59
C GLY A 115 8.69 -9.72 13.17
N ARG A 116 8.49 -8.68 12.35
CA ARG A 116 7.86 -7.41 12.76
C ARG A 116 6.70 -7.04 11.84
N SER A 117 6.00 -5.94 12.15
CA SER A 117 4.98 -5.40 11.25
C SER A 117 5.58 -4.94 9.92
N PRO A 118 4.84 -4.97 8.81
CA PRO A 118 5.34 -4.47 7.54
C PRO A 118 5.77 -3.00 7.61
N ARG A 119 5.09 -2.15 8.40
CA ARG A 119 5.53 -0.77 8.67
C ARG A 119 6.95 -0.72 9.25
N ALA A 120 7.25 -1.54 10.26
CA ALA A 120 8.60 -1.62 10.83
C ALA A 120 9.61 -2.22 9.84
N GLY A 121 9.18 -3.19 9.03
CA GLY A 121 9.98 -3.79 7.97
C GLY A 121 10.42 -2.78 6.91
N VAL A 122 9.56 -1.81 6.57
CA VAL A 122 9.88 -0.67 5.69
C VAL A 122 10.95 0.21 6.33
N GLU A 123 10.78 0.64 7.58
CA GLU A 123 11.74 1.51 8.25
C GLU A 123 13.14 0.86 8.38
N MET A 124 13.17 -0.44 8.67
CA MET A 124 14.42 -1.20 8.67
C MET A 124 15.10 -1.27 7.30
N ARG A 125 14.32 -1.33 6.21
CA ARG A 125 14.86 -1.37 4.84
C ARG A 125 15.32 0.02 4.38
N LYS A 126 14.57 1.08 4.71
CA LYS A 126 15.01 2.47 4.48
C LYS A 126 16.36 2.73 5.13
N LYS A 127 16.52 2.37 6.41
CA LYS A 127 17.79 2.53 7.12
C LYS A 127 18.94 1.81 6.41
N ARG A 128 18.73 0.54 6.04
CA ARG A 128 19.74 -0.25 5.30
C ARG A 128 20.11 0.35 3.95
N LEU A 129 19.14 0.92 3.22
CA LEU A 129 19.39 1.59 1.94
C LEU A 129 20.24 2.86 2.11
N ILE A 130 19.98 3.64 3.16
CA ILE A 130 20.77 4.84 3.49
C ILE A 130 22.21 4.44 3.83
N GLU A 131 22.39 3.47 4.74
CA GLU A 131 23.71 2.94 5.12
C GLU A 131 24.49 2.44 3.90
N TRP A 132 23.81 1.70 3.01
CA TRP A 132 24.40 1.23 1.77
C TRP A 132 24.81 2.39 0.85
N GLY A 133 23.97 3.41 0.70
CA GLY A 133 24.28 4.60 -0.11
C GLY A 133 25.49 5.39 0.40
N ILE A 134 25.59 5.60 1.72
CA ILE A 134 26.75 6.26 2.36
C ILE A 134 28.03 5.46 2.06
N LYS A 135 27.99 4.15 2.28
CA LYS A 135 29.13 3.28 2.02
C LYS A 135 29.59 3.35 0.56
N GLN A 136 28.66 3.37 -0.40
CA GLN A 136 28.99 3.53 -1.81
C GLN A 136 29.64 4.88 -2.13
N GLU A 137 29.24 5.96 -1.44
CA GLU A 137 29.85 7.27 -1.63
C GLU A 137 31.25 7.35 -1.03
N GLU A 138 31.47 6.75 0.15
CA GLU A 138 32.79 6.60 0.77
C GLU A 138 33.73 5.78 -0.13
N GLU A 139 33.27 4.62 -0.62
CA GLU A 139 34.04 3.79 -1.56
C GLU A 139 34.41 4.58 -2.83
N LYS A 140 33.49 5.40 -3.37
CA LYS A 140 33.79 6.28 -4.51
C LYS A 140 34.86 7.32 -4.19
N LYS A 141 34.82 7.93 -3.00
CA LYS A 141 35.82 8.91 -2.56
C LYS A 141 37.19 8.28 -2.40
N VAL A 142 37.28 7.11 -1.73
CA VAL A 142 38.53 6.36 -1.57
C VAL A 142 39.13 6.02 -2.94
N ASN A 143 38.34 5.41 -3.83
CA ASN A 143 38.79 5.06 -5.17
C ASN A 143 39.24 6.29 -5.99
N ALA A 144 38.62 7.46 -5.77
CA ALA A 144 39.02 8.69 -6.44
C ALA A 144 40.38 9.21 -5.92
N ILE A 145 40.62 9.14 -4.61
CA ILE A 145 41.90 9.54 -3.99
C ILE A 145 43.03 8.61 -4.47
N GLU A 146 42.80 7.30 -4.48
CA GLU A 146 43.76 6.29 -4.95
C GLU A 146 44.12 6.46 -6.43
N LYS A 147 43.17 6.87 -7.27
CA LYS A 147 43.44 7.16 -8.69
C LYS A 147 44.40 8.34 -8.92
N VAL A 148 44.49 9.27 -7.98
CA VAL A 148 45.41 10.43 -8.07
C VAL A 148 46.75 10.12 -7.38
N GLY A 149 46.99 8.87 -6.98
CA GLY A 149 48.27 8.39 -6.45
C GLY A 149 48.41 8.43 -4.93
N TYR A 150 47.32 8.71 -4.20
CA TYR A 150 47.32 8.74 -2.74
C TYR A 150 46.70 7.47 -2.16
N THR A 151 47.35 6.82 -1.20
CA THR A 151 46.78 5.67 -0.49
C THR A 151 45.88 6.15 0.66
N VAL A 152 44.68 5.56 0.81
CA VAL A 152 43.81 5.84 1.96
C VAL A 152 44.00 4.76 3.04
N GLU A 153 44.50 5.15 4.20
CA GLU A 153 44.56 4.30 5.39
C GLU A 153 43.44 4.66 6.37
N TRP A 154 42.64 3.67 6.77
CA TRP A 154 41.56 3.86 7.72
C TRP A 154 42.08 3.79 9.16
N ILE A 155 41.88 4.86 9.93
CA ILE A 155 42.16 4.92 11.36
C ILE A 155 41.12 4.05 12.09
N LYS A 156 41.54 2.94 12.70
CA LYS A 156 40.64 1.99 13.39
C LYS A 156 40.77 2.05 14.91
N SER A 157 41.80 2.74 15.40
CA SER A 157 42.11 2.92 16.81
C SER A 157 42.78 4.28 17.05
N PRO A 158 42.78 4.81 18.29
CA PRO A 158 43.54 6.03 18.63
C PRO A 158 45.03 5.94 18.27
N GLU A 159 45.62 4.74 18.32
CA GLU A 159 47.02 4.48 17.95
C GLU A 159 47.30 4.63 16.45
N ASP A 160 46.26 4.48 15.61
CA ASP A 160 46.37 4.71 14.17
C ASP A 160 46.38 6.21 13.83
N VAL A 161 45.83 7.06 14.71
CA VAL A 161 45.85 8.52 14.54
C VAL A 161 47.28 9.05 14.67
N GLU A 162 48.04 8.57 15.66
CA GLU A 162 49.44 8.96 15.87
C GLU A 162 50.36 8.59 14.69
N LYS A 163 49.99 7.56 13.91
CA LYS A 163 50.70 7.16 12.68
C LYS A 163 50.29 7.99 11.46
N ALA A 164 49.07 8.53 11.44
CA ALA A 164 48.52 9.29 10.33
C ALA A 164 49.11 10.71 10.21
N ASP A 165 49.64 11.27 11.30
CA ASP A 165 50.27 12.61 11.33
C ASP A 165 51.65 12.69 10.63
N VAL A 166 52.12 11.61 10.00
CA VAL A 166 53.34 11.61 9.18
C VAL A 166 53.00 11.84 7.71
N ILE A 167 52.35 12.98 7.39
CA ILE A 167 52.45 13.54 6.03
C ILE A 167 53.78 14.28 5.97
N SER A 168 54.86 13.53 5.71
CA SER A 168 56.09 14.16 5.25
C SER A 168 55.83 14.65 3.83
N ALA A 169 55.91 15.97 3.65
CA ALA A 169 56.04 16.57 2.34
C ALA A 169 57.36 16.06 1.72
N ILE A 170 57.28 15.02 0.89
CA ILE A 170 58.35 14.68 -0.03
C ILE A 170 57.99 15.36 -1.35
N ALA A 171 58.71 16.46 -1.60
CA ALA A 171 58.87 17.09 -2.91
C ALA A 171 59.66 16.18 -3.87
#